data_AF-A0A356VYY8-F1
#
_entry.id   AF-A0A356VYY8-F1
#
_cell.length_a   1.000
_cell.length_b   1.000
_cell.length_c   1.000
_cell.angle_alpha   90.00
_cell.angle_beta   90.00
_cell.angle_gamma   90.00
#
_symmetry.space_group_name_H-M   'P 1'
#
loop_
_entity.id
_entity.type
_entity.pdbx_description
1 polymer ?
#
loop_
_entity_poly.entity_id
_entity_poly.type
_entity_poly.pdbx_seq_one_letter_code
_entity_poly.pdbx_strand_id
1 'polypeptide(L)'
;MSKRHSFWAAPALTAAVLLSVYAAYGLYPFGTHTVSWCDMNQQVIPFLMDFGDILRGKTGLFLNLQNGAGMNFWGVFLFFLSSPFSFLAAFVEKGQMYYFVNILLLLKMMTCSVCACLFFVRRFPQLDFLQTTALGVMYAFCGYTMFYYQNIVWLDVMSLFPLLLLGFGRLIRRGKILLYTLAFAAVLTVNFYLCYMVTAFLVLAFGAYLLLCVKREERRGKILLFGLSTLTGALMTGVVWLP
;
A
#
# COMPACT_ATOMS: atom_id res chain seq x y z
N MET A 1 27.22 -3.66 11.49
CA MET A 1 26.10 -4.53 11.07
C MET A 1 25.91 -4.46 9.56
N SER A 2 25.65 -5.57 8.89
CA SER A 2 25.38 -5.55 7.43
C SER A 2 24.11 -4.78 7.11
N LYS A 3 24.13 -3.98 6.04
CA LYS A 3 22.99 -3.20 5.53
C LYS A 3 21.76 -4.05 5.20
N ARG A 4 21.94 -5.35 4.95
CA ARG A 4 20.81 -6.28 4.74
C ARG A 4 19.97 -6.48 5.99
N HIS A 5 20.53 -6.29 7.19
CA HIS A 5 19.76 -6.38 8.43
C HIS A 5 18.74 -5.26 8.56
N SER A 6 18.88 -4.14 7.80
CA SER A 6 17.89 -3.07 7.80
C SER A 6 16.50 -3.55 7.37
N PHE A 7 16.40 -4.63 6.58
CA PHE A 7 15.11 -5.21 6.19
C PHE A 7 14.33 -5.82 7.36
N TRP A 8 15.00 -6.17 8.46
CA TRP A 8 14.36 -6.68 9.67
C TRP A 8 14.34 -5.63 10.78
N ALA A 9 15.40 -4.84 10.89
CA ALA A 9 15.51 -3.81 11.91
C ALA A 9 14.48 -2.69 11.72
N ALA A 10 14.22 -2.26 10.48
CA ALA A 10 13.27 -1.17 10.22
C ALA A 10 11.82 -1.52 10.58
N PRO A 11 11.22 -2.65 10.13
CA PRO A 11 9.88 -3.02 10.56
C PRO A 11 9.82 -3.31 12.06
N ALA A 12 10.85 -3.95 12.64
CA ALA A 12 10.88 -4.22 14.08
C ALA A 12 10.90 -2.92 14.91
N LEU A 13 11.69 -1.93 14.49
CA LEU A 13 11.72 -0.63 15.14
C LEU A 13 10.41 0.14 14.93
N THR A 14 9.83 0.08 13.71
CA THR A 14 8.50 0.65 13.46
C THR A 14 7.44 0.03 14.37
N ALA A 15 7.46 -1.29 14.52
CA ALA A 15 6.57 -2.01 15.41
C ALA A 15 6.79 -1.61 16.87
N ALA A 16 8.05 -1.57 17.34
CA ALA A 16 8.37 -1.20 18.71
C ALA A 16 7.87 0.21 19.07
N VAL A 17 8.04 1.18 18.16
CA VAL A 17 7.56 2.55 18.37
C VAL A 17 6.02 2.60 18.37
N LEU A 18 5.34 1.93 17.44
CA LEU A 18 3.88 1.94 17.43
C LEU A 18 3.30 1.20 18.65
N LEU A 19 3.89 0.07 19.03
CA LEU A 19 3.47 -0.72 20.18
C LEU A 19 3.73 0.01 21.50
N SER A 20 4.78 0.82 21.62
CA SER A 20 4.99 1.65 22.82
C SER A 20 3.91 2.73 22.95
N VAL A 21 3.47 3.32 21.84
CA VAL A 21 2.30 4.20 21.82
C VAL A 21 1.04 3.43 22.23
N TYR A 22 0.85 2.21 21.70
CA TYR A 22 -0.30 1.39 22.09
C TYR A 22 -0.32 1.07 23.58
N ALA A 23 0.83 0.71 24.15
CA ALA A 23 0.98 0.47 25.58
C ALA A 23 0.69 1.73 26.41
N ALA A 24 1.22 2.89 26.00
CA ALA A 24 1.05 4.15 26.72
C ALA A 24 -0.42 4.64 26.77
N TYR A 25 -1.19 4.38 25.71
CA TYR A 25 -2.59 4.81 25.60
C TYR A 25 -3.61 3.69 25.82
N GLY A 26 -3.19 2.50 26.27
CA GLY A 26 -4.08 1.37 26.53
C GLY A 26 -4.81 0.85 25.28
N LEU A 27 -4.19 0.97 24.11
CA LEU A 27 -4.71 0.43 22.85
C LEU A 27 -4.45 -1.08 22.77
N TYR A 28 -5.36 -1.82 22.14
CA TYR A 28 -5.14 -3.25 21.86
C TYR A 28 -3.84 -3.45 21.06
N PRO A 29 -2.96 -4.42 21.45
CA PRO A 29 -3.23 -5.54 22.35
C PRO A 29 -2.99 -5.30 23.86
N PHE A 30 -2.54 -4.12 24.29
CA PHE A 30 -2.18 -3.85 25.69
C PHE A 30 -3.33 -3.31 26.54
N GLY A 31 -4.43 -2.90 25.91
CA GLY A 31 -5.65 -2.51 26.59
C GLY A 31 -6.88 -2.67 25.70
N THR A 32 -7.96 -1.96 26.05
CA THR A 32 -9.29 -2.09 25.44
C THR A 32 -9.66 -0.91 24.54
N HIS A 33 -8.73 0.00 24.28
CA HIS A 33 -8.96 1.09 23.34
C HIS A 33 -8.58 0.70 21.90
N THR A 34 -9.17 1.39 20.93
CA THR A 34 -8.91 1.21 19.50
C THR A 34 -8.34 2.48 18.89
N VAL A 35 -7.50 2.32 17.87
CA VAL A 35 -6.95 3.42 17.06
C VAL A 35 -8.00 3.99 16.11
N SER A 36 -9.20 3.40 16.05
CA SER A 36 -10.24 3.80 15.11
C SER A 36 -10.62 5.27 15.27
N TRP A 37 -10.52 6.03 14.18
CA TRP A 37 -10.84 7.46 14.13
C TRP A 37 -11.49 7.81 12.79
N CYS A 38 -12.43 8.77 12.80
CA CYS A 38 -13.11 9.31 11.60
C CYS A 38 -13.60 8.20 10.65
N ASP A 39 -13.18 8.23 9.38
CA ASP A 39 -13.53 7.30 8.31
C ASP A 39 -13.28 5.83 8.69
N MET A 40 -12.26 5.58 9.52
CA MET A 40 -11.98 4.21 9.95
C MET A 40 -13.14 3.63 10.76
N ASN A 41 -13.68 4.43 11.68
CA ASN A 41 -14.80 4.03 12.53
C ASN A 41 -16.11 4.01 11.73
N GLN A 42 -16.33 5.01 10.88
CA GLN A 42 -17.59 5.19 10.15
C GLN A 42 -17.75 4.25 8.95
N GLN A 43 -16.65 3.85 8.30
CA GLN A 43 -16.69 3.14 7.02
C GLN A 43 -15.79 1.90 7.01
N VAL A 44 -14.49 2.04 7.28
CA VAL A 44 -13.52 0.94 7.09
C VAL A 44 -13.86 -0.27 7.96
N ILE A 45 -14.15 -0.06 9.25
CA ILE A 45 -14.47 -1.16 10.18
C ILE A 45 -15.79 -1.84 9.82
N PRO A 46 -16.91 -1.13 9.61
CA PRO A 46 -18.15 -1.73 9.09
C PRO A 46 -17.93 -2.55 7.82
N PHE A 47 -17.20 -2.01 6.83
CA PHE A 47 -16.92 -2.75 5.61
C PHE A 47 -16.07 -4.00 5.86
N LEU A 48 -15.06 -3.95 6.75
CA LEU A 48 -14.28 -5.13 7.14
C LEU A 48 -15.15 -6.19 7.83
N MET A 49 -16.11 -5.78 8.66
CA MET A 49 -17.07 -6.69 9.28
C MET A 49 -17.90 -7.41 8.23
N ASP A 50 -18.45 -6.67 7.26
CA ASP A 50 -19.27 -7.23 6.20
C ASP A 50 -18.46 -8.12 5.26
N PHE A 51 -17.23 -7.71 4.94
CA PHE A 51 -16.30 -8.55 4.18
C PHE A 51 -16.00 -9.86 4.92
N GLY A 52 -15.80 -9.80 6.24
CA GLY A 52 -15.61 -10.98 7.07
C GLY A 52 -16.85 -11.91 7.09
N ASP A 53 -18.06 -11.39 7.00
CA ASP A 53 -19.28 -12.19 6.88
C ASP A 53 -19.44 -12.79 5.48
N ILE A 54 -19.08 -12.05 4.42
CA ILE A 54 -19.03 -12.54 3.03
C ILE A 54 -18.02 -13.68 2.89
N LEU A 55 -16.80 -13.53 3.43
CA LEU A 55 -15.76 -14.56 3.38
C LEU A 55 -16.17 -15.85 4.12
N ARG A 56 -17.09 -15.74 5.08
CA ARG A 56 -17.64 -16.89 5.83
C ARG A 56 -18.92 -17.45 5.21
N GLY A 57 -19.35 -16.94 4.06
CA GLY A 57 -20.54 -17.39 3.34
C GLY A 57 -21.86 -16.99 4.00
N LYS A 58 -21.86 -16.03 4.94
CA LYS A 58 -23.10 -15.57 5.58
C LYS A 58 -23.90 -14.62 4.70
N THR A 59 -23.24 -13.91 3.78
CA THR A 59 -23.85 -12.92 2.90
C THR A 59 -23.22 -12.93 1.50
N GLY A 60 -23.96 -12.46 0.49
CA GLY A 60 -23.50 -12.38 -0.89
C GLY A 60 -22.64 -11.15 -1.20
N LEU A 61 -21.76 -11.28 -2.20
CA LEU A 61 -20.83 -10.24 -2.66
C LEU A 61 -21.51 -9.16 -3.54
N PHE A 62 -22.52 -9.52 -4.33
CA PHE A 62 -23.14 -8.61 -5.30
C PHE A 62 -24.47 -8.02 -4.83
N LEU A 63 -25.18 -8.74 -3.96
CA LEU A 63 -26.43 -8.29 -3.34
C LEU A 63 -26.38 -8.59 -1.84
N ASN A 64 -26.29 -7.53 -1.05
CA ASN A 64 -26.42 -7.61 0.40
C ASN A 64 -27.52 -6.66 0.86
N LEU A 65 -28.70 -7.21 1.17
CA LEU A 65 -29.85 -6.45 1.67
C LEU A 65 -29.65 -5.95 3.11
N GLN A 66 -28.66 -6.47 3.84
CA GLN A 66 -28.31 -6.01 5.18
C GLN A 66 -27.39 -4.78 5.16
N ASN A 67 -26.74 -4.47 4.03
CA ASN A 67 -25.85 -3.33 3.88
C ASN A 67 -26.50 -2.22 3.04
N GLY A 68 -26.77 -1.07 3.66
CA GLY A 68 -27.06 0.19 2.97
C GLY A 68 -28.06 0.10 1.82
N ALA A 69 -29.15 -0.67 1.99
CA ALA A 69 -30.23 -0.85 1.02
C ALA A 69 -29.86 -1.61 -0.29
N GLY A 70 -28.97 -2.60 -0.24
CA GLY A 70 -28.70 -3.48 -1.40
C GLY A 70 -27.53 -3.04 -2.27
N MET A 71 -26.54 -2.35 -1.69
CA MET A 71 -25.35 -1.91 -2.43
C MET A 71 -24.51 -3.09 -2.94
N ASN A 72 -23.90 -2.91 -4.10
CA ASN A 72 -22.91 -3.83 -4.66
C ASN A 72 -21.60 -3.75 -3.84
N PHE A 73 -21.31 -4.79 -3.07
CA PHE A 73 -20.13 -4.83 -2.21
C PHE A 73 -18.82 -4.92 -3.02
N TRP A 74 -18.86 -5.32 -4.29
CA TRP A 74 -17.66 -5.34 -5.14
C TRP A 74 -17.06 -3.94 -5.32
N GLY A 75 -17.89 -2.93 -5.56
CA GLY A 75 -17.41 -1.54 -5.64
C GLY A 75 -16.84 -1.02 -4.32
N VAL A 76 -17.50 -1.38 -3.21
CA VAL A 76 -17.02 -1.05 -1.86
C VAL A 76 -15.68 -1.71 -1.59
N PHE A 77 -15.55 -3.00 -1.92
CA PHE A 77 -14.31 -3.75 -1.77
C PHE A 77 -13.18 -3.09 -2.55
N LEU A 78 -13.39 -2.80 -3.83
CA LEU A 78 -12.38 -2.21 -4.70
C LEU A 78 -11.91 -0.82 -4.25
N PHE A 79 -12.76 -0.05 -3.59
CA PHE A 79 -12.40 1.29 -3.09
C PHE A 79 -11.79 1.26 -1.68
N PHE A 80 -12.40 0.51 -0.76
CA PHE A 80 -12.10 0.59 0.68
C PHE A 80 -11.28 -0.57 1.22
N LEU A 81 -11.32 -1.75 0.59
CA LEU A 81 -10.81 -2.98 1.18
C LEU A 81 -9.90 -3.81 0.28
N SER A 82 -9.63 -3.42 -0.97
CA SER A 82 -8.79 -4.18 -1.90
C SER A 82 -7.33 -4.19 -1.42
N SER A 83 -7.04 -5.02 -0.42
CA SER A 83 -5.69 -5.24 0.05
C SER A 83 -5.53 -6.69 0.51
N PRO A 84 -4.32 -7.27 0.34
CA PRO A 84 -4.02 -8.60 0.86
C PRO A 84 -4.28 -8.72 2.37
N PHE A 85 -4.07 -7.64 3.12
CA PHE A 85 -4.27 -7.65 4.57
C PHE A 85 -5.75 -7.67 4.98
N SER A 86 -6.66 -7.19 4.13
CA SER A 86 -8.10 -7.17 4.43
C SER A 86 -8.66 -8.58 4.52
N PHE A 87 -8.06 -9.55 3.81
CA PHE A 87 -8.46 -10.97 3.88
C PHE A 87 -8.20 -11.61 5.25
N LEU A 88 -7.35 -11.01 6.09
CA LEU A 88 -7.16 -11.47 7.46
C LEU A 88 -8.45 -11.32 8.31
N ALA A 89 -9.42 -10.50 7.86
CA ALA A 89 -10.74 -10.41 8.47
C ALA A 89 -11.48 -11.76 8.50
N ALA A 90 -11.14 -12.71 7.62
CA ALA A 90 -11.66 -14.08 7.66
C ALA A 90 -11.37 -14.81 8.98
N PHE A 91 -10.30 -14.43 9.68
CA PHE A 91 -9.86 -15.06 10.93
C PHE A 91 -10.29 -14.28 12.17
N VAL A 92 -11.02 -13.17 12.01
CA VAL A 92 -11.38 -12.26 13.10
C VAL A 92 -12.89 -12.21 13.29
N GLU A 93 -13.37 -12.49 14.49
CA GLU A 93 -14.79 -12.36 14.83
C GLU A 93 -15.30 -10.93 14.64
N LYS A 94 -16.56 -10.78 14.21
CA LYS A 94 -17.17 -9.48 13.90
C LYS A 94 -17.04 -8.48 15.06
N GLY A 95 -17.29 -8.90 16.29
CA GLY A 95 -17.18 -8.06 17.48
C GLY A 95 -15.76 -7.58 17.80
N GLN A 96 -14.73 -8.24 17.26
CA GLN A 96 -13.31 -7.93 17.51
C GLN A 96 -12.69 -7.06 16.40
N MET A 97 -13.46 -6.66 15.38
CA MET A 97 -12.93 -5.92 14.22
C MET A 97 -12.32 -4.55 14.61
N TYR A 98 -12.88 -3.92 15.64
CA TYR A 98 -12.36 -2.68 16.22
C TYR A 98 -10.96 -2.82 16.82
N TYR A 99 -10.61 -3.99 17.35
CA TYR A 99 -9.27 -4.27 17.86
C TYR A 99 -8.34 -4.72 16.75
N PHE A 100 -8.86 -5.46 15.79
CA PHE A 100 -8.10 -5.95 14.65
C PHE A 100 -7.51 -4.81 13.81
N VAL A 101 -8.18 -3.67 13.66
CA VAL A 101 -7.61 -2.53 12.92
C VAL A 101 -6.31 -1.98 13.53
N ASN A 102 -6.11 -2.11 14.84
CA ASN A 102 -4.83 -1.74 15.48
C ASN A 102 -3.69 -2.61 14.96
N ILE A 103 -3.95 -3.92 14.82
CA ILE A 103 -2.99 -4.90 14.29
C ILE A 103 -2.80 -4.69 12.79
N LEU A 104 -3.88 -4.40 12.07
CA LEU A 104 -3.84 -4.11 10.64
C LEU A 104 -2.96 -2.89 10.34
N LEU A 105 -3.09 -1.83 11.14
CA LEU A 105 -2.27 -0.62 11.04
C LEU A 105 -0.79 -0.95 11.29
N LEU A 106 -0.49 -1.70 12.35
CA LEU A 106 0.85 -2.15 12.68
C LEU A 106 1.51 -2.89 11.51
N LEU A 107 0.83 -3.90 10.95
CA LEU A 107 1.35 -4.70 9.84
C LEU A 107 1.60 -3.86 8.58
N LYS A 108 0.70 -2.94 8.25
CA LYS A 108 0.86 -2.05 7.08
C LYS A 108 1.99 -1.06 7.27
N MET A 109 2.14 -0.46 8.46
CA MET A 109 3.26 0.43 8.76
C MET A 109 4.62 -0.29 8.72
N MET A 110 4.70 -1.52 9.24
CA MET A 110 5.88 -2.37 9.11
C MET A 110 6.23 -2.63 7.64
N THR A 111 5.21 -2.90 6.80
CA THR A 111 5.38 -3.14 5.37
C THR A 111 5.86 -1.88 4.63
N CYS A 112 5.31 -0.71 4.95
CA CYS A 112 5.81 0.58 4.45
C CYS A 112 7.29 0.78 4.77
N SER A 113 7.69 0.49 6.01
CA SER A 113 9.08 0.61 6.47
C SER A 113 10.04 -0.27 5.68
N VAL A 114 9.70 -1.55 5.49
CA VAL A 114 10.51 -2.50 4.72
C VAL A 114 10.63 -2.11 3.25
N CYS A 115 9.51 -1.76 2.61
CA CYS A 115 9.53 -1.37 1.20
C CYS A 115 10.36 -0.10 0.97
N ALA A 116 10.27 0.88 1.87
CA ALA A 116 11.11 2.07 1.83
C ALA A 116 12.59 1.73 2.04
N CYS A 117 12.92 0.90 3.02
CA CYS A 117 14.30 0.41 3.19
C CYS A 117 14.81 -0.29 1.93
N LEU A 118 13.99 -1.14 1.29
CA LEU A 118 14.37 -1.81 0.05
C LEU A 118 14.70 -0.80 -1.06
N PHE A 119 13.92 0.28 -1.16
CA PHE A 119 14.22 1.39 -2.06
C PHE A 119 15.56 2.05 -1.72
N PHE A 120 15.78 2.46 -0.47
CA PHE A 120 17.00 3.14 -0.06
C PHE A 120 18.26 2.28 -0.23
N VAL A 121 18.20 0.99 0.14
CA VAL A 121 19.33 0.05 -0.04
C VAL A 121 19.74 -0.05 -1.50
N ARG A 122 18.77 -0.12 -2.41
CA ARG A 122 19.02 -0.35 -3.83
C ARG A 122 19.35 0.92 -4.60
N ARG A 123 18.82 2.08 -4.18
CA ARG A 123 18.99 3.35 -4.88
C ARG A 123 20.22 4.13 -4.41
N PHE A 124 20.57 4.00 -3.13
CA PHE A 124 21.63 4.75 -2.47
C PHE A 124 22.60 3.78 -1.76
N PRO A 125 23.52 3.16 -2.51
CA PRO A 125 24.47 2.19 -1.96
C PRO A 125 25.35 2.76 -0.84
N GLN A 126 25.62 4.07 -0.87
CA GLN A 126 26.45 4.78 0.11
C GLN A 126 25.85 4.88 1.53
N LEU A 127 24.53 4.71 1.68
CA LEU A 127 23.91 4.77 3.00
C LEU A 127 24.35 3.58 3.85
N ASP A 128 24.63 3.83 5.12
CA ASP A 128 24.93 2.77 6.08
C ASP A 128 23.66 2.08 6.59
N PHE A 129 23.84 1.11 7.52
CA PHE A 129 22.76 0.38 8.15
C PHE A 129 21.82 1.29 8.96
N LEU A 130 22.36 2.23 9.73
CA LEU A 130 21.58 3.08 10.63
C LEU A 130 20.74 4.08 9.84
N GLN A 131 21.36 4.76 8.87
CA GLN A 131 20.71 5.70 7.97
C GLN A 131 19.58 5.05 7.17
N THR A 132 19.83 3.86 6.61
CA THR A 132 18.82 3.13 5.83
C THR A 132 17.63 2.73 6.71
N THR A 133 17.91 2.24 7.92
CA THR A 133 16.88 1.84 8.89
C THR A 133 16.07 3.05 9.34
N ALA A 134 16.74 4.14 9.71
CA ALA A 134 16.10 5.39 10.13
C ALA A 134 15.19 5.95 9.03
N LEU A 135 15.65 6.00 7.78
CA LEU A 135 14.83 6.48 6.66
C LEU A 135 13.59 5.61 6.39
N GLY A 136 13.70 4.28 6.56
CA GLY A 136 12.53 3.40 6.45
C GLY A 136 11.49 3.66 7.54
N VAL A 137 11.95 3.80 8.79
CA VAL A 137 11.08 4.13 9.93
C VAL A 137 10.46 5.52 9.76
N MET A 138 11.24 6.52 9.37
CA MET A 138 10.74 7.87 9.08
C MET A 138 9.71 7.88 7.95
N TYR A 139 9.90 7.05 6.91
CA TYR A 139 8.90 6.91 5.87
C TYR A 139 7.60 6.33 6.44
N ALA A 140 7.66 5.26 7.25
CA ALA A 140 6.47 4.67 7.86
C ALA A 140 5.72 5.67 8.77
N PHE A 141 6.45 6.52 9.51
CA PHE A 141 5.86 7.54 10.40
C PHE A 141 5.72 8.94 9.76
N CYS A 142 5.80 9.05 8.43
CA CYS A 142 5.66 10.35 7.78
C CYS A 142 4.24 10.92 7.93
N GLY A 143 4.10 12.24 7.68
CA GLY A 143 2.80 12.94 7.83
C GLY A 143 1.66 12.32 7.02
N TYR A 144 1.96 11.67 5.89
CA TYR A 144 0.96 10.93 5.12
C TYR A 144 0.32 9.81 5.95
N THR A 145 1.12 8.96 6.60
CA THR A 145 0.59 7.91 7.48
C THR A 145 -0.15 8.50 8.65
N MET A 146 0.42 9.51 9.31
CA MET A 146 -0.18 10.09 10.52
C MET A 146 -1.55 10.72 10.26
N PHE A 147 -1.80 11.22 9.05
CA PHE A 147 -3.08 11.79 8.67
C PHE A 147 -4.04 10.76 8.04
N TYR A 148 -3.53 9.88 7.18
CA TYR A 148 -4.37 8.97 6.38
C TYR A 148 -4.46 7.54 6.92
N TYR A 149 -3.91 7.23 8.10
CA TYR A 149 -4.09 5.89 8.69
C TYR A 149 -5.57 5.51 8.83
N GLN A 150 -6.46 6.49 8.98
CA GLN A 150 -7.91 6.29 9.02
C GLN A 150 -8.46 5.62 7.74
N ASN A 151 -7.82 5.86 6.59
CA ASN A 151 -8.11 5.22 5.31
C ASN A 151 -7.06 4.16 5.02
N ILE A 152 -7.14 3.05 5.76
CA ILE A 152 -6.03 2.11 5.90
C ILE A 152 -5.55 1.44 4.59
N VAL A 153 -6.42 1.35 3.57
CA VAL A 153 -6.04 0.87 2.22
C VAL A 153 -5.03 1.80 1.53
N TRP A 154 -5.01 3.07 1.87
CA TRP A 154 -4.08 4.03 1.28
C TRP A 154 -2.63 3.74 1.68
N LEU A 155 -2.43 3.10 2.84
CA LEU A 155 -1.12 2.63 3.27
C LEU A 155 -0.58 1.50 2.40
N ASP A 156 -1.43 0.73 1.73
CA ASP A 156 -0.96 -0.30 0.79
C ASP A 156 -0.32 0.35 -0.44
N VAL A 157 -0.95 1.39 -1.00
CA VAL A 157 -0.36 2.18 -2.09
C VAL A 157 0.95 2.81 -1.62
N MET A 158 0.97 3.38 -0.42
CA MET A 158 2.18 3.93 0.19
C MET A 158 3.29 2.88 0.34
N SER A 159 2.95 1.63 0.69
CA SER A 159 3.92 0.54 0.81
C SER A 159 4.46 0.08 -0.55
N LEU A 160 3.62 0.10 -1.59
CA LEU A 160 4.01 -0.29 -2.94
C LEU A 160 4.77 0.82 -3.68
N PHE A 161 4.57 2.08 -3.31
CA PHE A 161 5.16 3.23 -3.98
C PHE A 161 6.71 3.20 -4.05
N PRO A 162 7.45 2.86 -2.97
CA PRO A 162 8.91 2.67 -3.06
C PRO A 162 9.32 1.57 -4.06
N LEU A 163 8.55 0.48 -4.14
CA LEU A 163 8.80 -0.61 -5.11
C LEU A 163 8.54 -0.16 -6.54
N LEU A 164 7.47 0.62 -6.73
CA LEU A 164 7.14 1.24 -8.01
C LEU A 164 8.25 2.19 -8.46
N LEU A 165 8.78 3.04 -7.57
CA LEU A 165 9.91 3.92 -7.88
C LEU A 165 11.19 3.13 -8.23
N LEU A 166 11.45 2.01 -7.55
CA LEU A 166 12.53 1.10 -7.92
C LEU A 166 12.32 0.52 -9.32
N GLY A 167 11.10 0.06 -9.62
CA GLY A 167 10.72 -0.48 -10.92
C GLY A 167 10.89 0.55 -12.03
N PHE A 168 10.30 1.73 -11.83
CA PHE A 168 10.39 2.88 -12.72
C PHE A 168 11.85 3.28 -12.99
N GLY A 169 12.68 3.35 -11.94
CA GLY A 169 14.10 3.62 -12.10
C GLY A 169 14.88 2.53 -12.85
N ARG A 170 14.43 1.26 -12.83
CA ARG A 170 15.04 0.16 -13.60
C ARG A 170 14.57 0.16 -15.05
N LEU A 171 13.29 0.43 -15.28
CA LEU A 171 12.69 0.60 -16.60
C LEU A 171 13.47 1.66 -17.38
N ILE A 172 13.60 2.84 -16.78
CA ILE A 172 14.18 4.01 -17.42
C ILE A 172 15.69 3.86 -17.72
N ARG A 173 16.45 3.29 -16.79
CA ARG A 173 17.92 3.22 -16.88
C ARG A 173 18.43 1.95 -17.54
N ARG A 174 17.69 0.84 -17.45
CA ARG A 174 18.15 -0.49 -17.86
C ARG A 174 17.18 -1.19 -18.81
N GLY A 175 16.07 -0.55 -19.20
CA GLY A 175 15.03 -1.17 -20.03
C GLY A 175 14.27 -2.32 -19.36
N LYS A 176 14.46 -2.56 -18.05
CA LYS A 176 13.86 -3.70 -17.35
C LYS A 176 12.43 -3.38 -16.91
N ILE A 177 11.44 -3.91 -17.64
CA ILE A 177 10.02 -3.61 -17.46
C ILE A 177 9.36 -4.31 -16.27
N LEU A 178 9.80 -5.54 -15.95
CA LEU A 178 9.03 -6.46 -15.09
C LEU A 178 8.65 -5.88 -13.73
N LEU A 179 9.62 -5.32 -13.00
CA LEU A 179 9.36 -4.77 -11.66
C LEU A 179 8.41 -3.56 -11.71
N TYR A 180 8.53 -2.73 -12.75
CA TYR A 180 7.63 -1.58 -12.93
C TYR A 180 6.20 -2.06 -13.21
N THR A 181 6.03 -2.93 -14.21
CA THR A 181 4.72 -3.43 -14.63
C THR A 181 4.00 -4.13 -13.48
N LEU A 182 4.69 -5.01 -12.74
CA LEU A 182 4.09 -5.70 -11.60
C LEU A 182 3.75 -4.76 -10.44
N ALA A 183 4.63 -3.81 -10.10
CA ALA A 183 4.36 -2.85 -9.04
C ALA A 183 3.20 -1.90 -9.42
N PHE A 184 3.14 -1.47 -10.67
CA PHE A 184 2.05 -0.62 -11.18
C PHE A 184 0.72 -1.38 -11.18
N ALA A 185 0.70 -2.63 -11.66
CA ALA A 185 -0.47 -3.49 -11.59
C ALA A 185 -0.92 -3.70 -10.13
N ALA A 186 0.01 -3.94 -9.20
CA ALA A 186 -0.32 -4.09 -7.78
C ALA A 186 -0.93 -2.82 -7.18
N VAL A 187 -0.39 -1.63 -7.50
CA VAL A 187 -0.97 -0.35 -7.06
C VAL A 187 -2.38 -0.19 -7.60
N LEU A 188 -2.57 -0.46 -8.89
CA LEU A 188 -3.87 -0.34 -9.53
C LEU A 188 -4.88 -1.30 -8.90
N THR A 189 -4.54 -2.58 -8.71
CA THR A 189 -5.37 -3.60 -8.04
C THR A 189 -5.79 -3.19 -6.63
N VAL A 190 -4.86 -2.61 -5.86
CA VAL A 190 -5.10 -2.27 -4.45
C VAL A 190 -5.98 -1.04 -4.30
N ASN A 191 -5.83 -0.04 -5.17
CA ASN A 191 -6.65 1.15 -5.08
C ASN A 191 -6.70 1.93 -6.40
N PHE A 192 -7.87 1.96 -7.05
CA PHE A 192 -8.03 2.72 -8.29
C PHE A 192 -7.97 4.24 -8.07
N TYR A 193 -8.45 4.73 -6.93
CA TYR A 193 -8.55 6.16 -6.65
C TYR A 193 -7.15 6.81 -6.56
N LEU A 194 -6.26 6.26 -5.74
CA LEU A 194 -4.88 6.73 -5.64
C LEU A 194 -4.04 6.36 -6.87
N CYS A 195 -4.44 5.34 -7.64
CA CYS A 195 -3.73 5.00 -8.88
C CYS A 195 -3.75 6.16 -9.89
N TYR A 196 -4.82 6.97 -9.93
CA TYR A 196 -4.82 8.20 -10.75
C TYR A 196 -3.68 9.15 -10.35
N MET A 197 -3.53 9.43 -9.06
CA MET A 197 -2.48 10.32 -8.54
C MET A 197 -1.08 9.76 -8.81
N VAL A 198 -0.90 8.45 -8.63
CA VAL A 198 0.35 7.76 -8.93
C VAL A 198 0.67 7.83 -10.42
N THR A 199 -0.33 7.64 -11.29
CA THR A 199 -0.16 7.71 -12.75
C THR A 199 0.23 9.12 -13.19
N ALA A 200 -0.45 10.14 -12.66
CA ALA A 200 -0.10 11.54 -12.91
C ALA A 200 1.34 11.84 -12.50
N PHE A 201 1.75 11.39 -11.29
CA PHE A 201 3.15 11.50 -10.86
C PHE A 201 4.12 10.80 -11.82
N LEU A 202 3.82 9.57 -12.27
CA LEU A 202 4.69 8.83 -13.18
C LEU A 202 4.84 9.53 -14.54
N VAL A 203 3.76 10.07 -15.10
CA VAL A 203 3.78 10.81 -16.37
C VAL A 203 4.65 12.07 -16.23
N LEU A 204 4.45 12.84 -15.16
CA LEU A 204 5.23 14.07 -14.92
C LEU A 204 6.70 13.75 -14.66
N ALA A 205 7.00 12.77 -13.80
CA ALA A 205 8.36 12.34 -13.49
C ALA A 205 9.08 11.78 -14.72
N PHE A 206 8.38 11.01 -15.56
CA PHE A 206 8.91 10.47 -16.80
C PHE A 206 9.17 11.58 -17.82
N GLY A 207 8.23 12.51 -17.98
CA GLY A 207 8.38 13.69 -18.83
C GLY A 207 9.59 14.52 -18.44
N ALA A 208 9.74 14.85 -17.16
CA ALA A 208 10.91 15.56 -16.64
C ALA A 208 12.21 14.79 -16.91
N TYR A 209 12.23 13.48 -16.68
CA TYR A 209 13.41 12.64 -16.96
C TYR A 209 13.78 12.64 -18.46
N LEU A 210 12.81 12.53 -19.36
CA LEU A 210 13.05 12.57 -20.81
C LEU A 210 13.62 13.92 -21.25
N LEU A 211 13.14 15.02 -20.67
CA LEU A 211 13.59 16.37 -21.01
C LEU A 211 15.02 16.63 -20.51
N LEU A 212 15.31 16.25 -19.27
CA LEU A 212 16.55 16.62 -18.58
C LEU A 212 17.70 15.62 -18.76
N CYS A 213 17.39 14.33 -18.95
CA CYS A 213 18.40 13.26 -18.86
C CYS A 213 18.53 12.40 -20.13
N VAL A 214 17.69 12.61 -21.15
CA VAL A 214 17.66 11.74 -22.35
C VAL A 214 17.83 12.55 -23.63
N LYS A 215 18.80 12.13 -24.45
CA LYS A 215 19.04 12.65 -25.81
C LYS A 215 17.81 12.42 -26.69
N ARG A 216 17.51 13.36 -27.59
CA ARG A 216 16.28 13.34 -28.42
C ARG A 216 16.06 12.02 -29.17
N GLU A 217 17.14 11.42 -29.67
CA GLU A 217 17.11 10.18 -30.46
C GLU A 217 16.59 8.97 -29.67
N GLU A 218 16.94 8.86 -28.39
CA GLU A 218 16.54 7.73 -27.54
C GLU A 218 15.11 7.88 -26.97
N ARG A 219 14.49 9.06 -27.10
CA ARG A 219 13.21 9.36 -26.43
C ARG A 219 12.08 8.46 -26.93
N ARG A 220 11.99 8.24 -28.25
CA ARG A 220 10.92 7.43 -28.84
C ARG A 220 10.88 6.02 -28.27
N GLY A 221 12.04 5.36 -28.20
CA GLY A 221 12.13 4.00 -27.65
C GLY A 221 11.72 3.93 -26.18
N LYS A 222 12.15 4.90 -25.35
CA LYS A 222 11.77 4.94 -23.93
C LYS A 222 10.29 5.25 -23.74
N ILE A 223 9.70 6.13 -24.55
CA ILE A 223 8.27 6.44 -24.53
C ILE A 223 7.45 5.19 -24.85
N LEU A 224 7.81 4.47 -25.91
CA LEU A 224 7.13 3.21 -26.28
C LEU A 224 7.25 2.17 -25.16
N LEU A 225 8.44 2.01 -24.59
CA LEU A 225 8.67 1.05 -23.51
C LEU A 225 7.83 1.39 -22.26
N PHE A 226 7.79 2.66 -21.86
CA PHE A 226 6.97 3.12 -20.73
C PHE A 226 5.47 2.97 -21.03
N GLY A 227 5.02 3.36 -22.22
CA GLY A 227 3.63 3.21 -22.63
C GLY A 227 3.17 1.76 -22.65
N LEU A 228 3.93 0.87 -23.30
CA LEU A 228 3.61 -0.56 -23.37
C LEU A 228 3.64 -1.21 -21.98
N SER A 229 4.67 -0.95 -21.17
CA SER A 229 4.76 -1.53 -19.82
C SER A 229 3.64 -1.07 -18.89
N THR A 230 3.17 0.18 -19.04
CA THR A 230 2.03 0.73 -18.29
C THR A 230 0.71 0.12 -18.78
N LEU A 231 0.51 0.03 -20.10
CA LEU A 231 -0.66 -0.59 -20.70
C LEU A 231 -0.77 -2.06 -20.32
N THR A 232 0.33 -2.82 -20.40
CA THR A 232 0.36 -4.22 -19.94
C THR A 232 0.01 -4.32 -18.46
N GLY A 233 0.54 -3.44 -17.62
CA GLY A 233 0.21 -3.41 -16.19
C GLY A 233 -1.28 -3.16 -15.94
N ALA A 234 -1.89 -2.23 -16.69
CA ALA A 234 -3.32 -1.96 -16.62
C ALA A 234 -4.16 -3.16 -17.08
N LEU A 235 -3.82 -3.76 -18.23
CA LEU A 235 -4.53 -4.92 -18.77
C LEU A 235 -4.48 -6.13 -17.83
N MET A 236 -3.36 -6.34 -17.12
CA MET A 236 -3.25 -7.41 -16.11
C MET A 236 -4.27 -7.26 -14.98
N THR A 237 -4.72 -6.04 -14.68
CA THR A 237 -5.73 -5.80 -13.65
C THR A 237 -7.16 -5.94 -14.15
N GLY A 238 -7.39 -6.19 -15.45
CA GLY A 238 -8.73 -6.33 -16.03
C GLY A 238 -9.59 -7.37 -15.29
N VAL A 239 -8.97 -8.47 -14.83
CA VAL A 239 -9.63 -9.54 -14.04
C VAL A 239 -10.16 -9.04 -12.69
N VAL A 240 -9.59 -7.97 -12.15
CA VAL A 240 -10.00 -7.37 -10.86
C VAL A 240 -11.12 -6.36 -11.07
N TRP A 241 -11.06 -5.58 -12.16
CA TRP A 241 -11.95 -4.44 -12.38
C TRP A 241 -13.21 -4.77 -13.19
N LEU A 242 -13.16 -5.78 -14.05
CA LEU A 242 -14.28 -6.22 -14.88
C LEU A 242 -14.86 -7.50 -14.25
N PRO A 243 -16.00 -7.41 -13.53
CA PRO A 243 -16.68 -8.58 -12.97
C PRO A 243 -17.21 -9.53 -14.05
#